data_AF-A0A8J2XYT1-F1
#
_entry.id   AF-A0A8J2XYT1-F1
#
_cell.length_a   1.000
_cell.length_b   1.000
_cell.length_c   1.000
_cell.angle_alpha   90.00
_cell.angle_beta   90.00
_cell.angle_gamma   90.00
#
_symmetry.space_group_name_H-M   'P 1'
#
loop_
_entity.id
_entity.type
_entity.pdbx_description
1 polymer ?
#
loop_
_entity_poly.entity_id
_entity_poly.type
_entity_poly.pdbx_seq_one_letter_code
_entity_poly.pdbx_strand_id
1 'polypeptide(L)'
;MITFAIIVILSFVIYSILKGKSRKNHIDYLRAVRDLDASIAQGQKNSVPSWLKNDDKERQFTNAVLALIRKTTVPLTYAVRGFMSPDASAVLFGLAANMETQGATFIEQQIAAVRYIEENWNQLSLNDQDSFRKETLLEEMTYKANIR
;
A
#
# COMPACT_ATOMS: atom_id res chain seq x y z
N MET A 1 -37.79 21.23 -11.73
CA MET A 1 -36.70 22.04 -11.14
C MET A 1 -36.27 21.55 -9.75
N ILE A 2 -37.19 21.25 -8.83
CA ILE A 2 -36.85 20.83 -7.45
C ILE A 2 -36.02 19.53 -7.40
N THR A 3 -36.34 18.53 -8.21
CA THR A 3 -35.58 17.26 -8.30
C THR A 3 -34.14 17.45 -8.80
N PHE A 4 -33.92 18.37 -9.74
CA PHE A 4 -32.58 18.69 -10.25
C PHE A 4 -31.72 19.35 -9.17
N ALA A 5 -32.30 20.28 -8.39
CA ALA A 5 -31.60 20.93 -7.27
C ALA A 5 -31.18 19.93 -6.18
N ILE A 6 -32.04 18.95 -5.85
CA ILE A 6 -31.71 17.91 -4.86
C ILE A 6 -30.53 17.05 -5.33
N ILE A 7 -30.50 16.64 -6.60
CA ILE A 7 -29.41 15.84 -7.16
C ILE A 7 -28.08 16.61 -7.12
N VAL A 8 -28.09 17.90 -7.45
CA VAL A 8 -26.89 18.75 -7.40
C VAL A 8 -26.38 18.90 -5.97
N ILE A 9 -27.27 19.13 -4.99
CA ILE A 9 -26.90 19.24 -3.57
C ILE A 9 -26.32 17.91 -3.06
N LEU A 10 -26.95 16.78 -3.35
CA LEU A 10 -26.45 15.46 -2.96
C LEU A 10 -25.08 15.18 -3.57
N SER A 11 -24.90 15.50 -4.85
CA SER A 11 -23.61 15.33 -5.55
C SER A 11 -22.51 16.18 -4.89
N PHE A 12 -22.83 17.42 -4.51
CA PHE A 12 -21.89 18.31 -3.83
C PHE A 12 -21.53 17.83 -2.42
N VAL A 13 -22.50 17.31 -1.66
CA VAL A 13 -22.27 16.72 -0.33
C VAL A 13 -21.39 15.48 -0.43
N ILE A 14 -21.71 14.57 -1.36
CA ILE A 14 -20.91 13.36 -1.61
C ILE A 14 -19.48 13.74 -2.01
N TYR A 15 -19.31 14.68 -2.95
CA TYR A 15 -18.00 15.18 -3.36
C TYR A 15 -17.20 15.75 -2.17
N SER A 16 -17.84 16.51 -1.31
CA SER A 16 -17.21 17.13 -0.12
C SER A 16 -16.76 16.08 0.90
N ILE A 17 -17.59 15.05 1.14
CA ILE A 17 -17.25 13.93 2.03
C ILE A 17 -16.06 13.13 1.47
N LEU A 18 -16.09 12.80 0.18
CA LEU A 18 -15.01 12.06 -0.49
C LEU A 18 -13.68 12.84 -0.44
N LYS A 19 -13.72 14.15 -0.70
CA LYS A 19 -12.55 15.03 -0.64
C LYS A 19 -11.99 15.17 0.77
N GLY A 20 -12.88 15.28 1.77
CA GLY A 20 -12.49 15.33 3.19
C GLY A 20 -11.80 14.04 3.63
N LYS A 21 -12.33 12.89 3.23
CA LYS A 21 -11.74 11.57 3.51
C LYS A 21 -10.37 11.41 2.88
N SER A 22 -10.18 11.85 1.63
CA SER A 22 -8.86 11.81 0.97
C SER A 22 -7.78 12.60 1.71
N ARG A 23 -8.09 13.80 2.20
CA ARG A 23 -7.14 14.61 2.97
C ARG A 23 -6.81 13.98 4.32
N LYS A 24 -7.83 13.48 5.01
CA LYS A 24 -7.65 12.78 6.29
C LYS A 24 -6.76 11.55 6.11
N ASN A 25 -7.03 10.72 5.10
CA ASN A 25 -6.27 9.52 4.81
C ASN A 25 -4.79 9.82 4.51
N HIS A 26 -4.49 10.95 3.88
CA HIS A 26 -3.11 11.37 3.67
C HIS A 26 -2.41 11.74 4.99
N ILE A 27 -3.07 12.47 5.88
CA ILE A 27 -2.51 12.87 7.19
C ILE A 27 -2.32 11.62 8.06
N ASP A 28 -3.30 10.73 8.09
CA ASP A 28 -3.24 9.49 8.88
C ASP A 28 -2.11 8.59 8.36
N TYR A 29 -1.93 8.50 7.03
CA TYR A 29 -0.79 7.84 6.42
C TYR A 29 0.55 8.42 6.88
N LEU A 30 0.72 9.75 6.79
CA LEU A 30 1.98 10.39 7.20
C LEU A 30 2.29 10.17 8.67
N ARG A 31 1.26 10.19 9.53
CA ARG A 31 1.42 9.88 10.95
C ARG A 31 1.83 8.42 11.14
N ALA A 32 1.19 7.49 10.44
CA ALA A 32 1.50 6.07 10.54
C ALA A 32 2.94 5.75 10.12
N VAL A 33 3.43 6.38 9.04
CA VAL A 33 4.82 6.26 8.58
C VAL A 33 5.78 6.84 9.62
N ARG A 34 5.51 8.04 10.13
CA ARG A 34 6.36 8.65 11.17
C ARG A 34 6.45 7.78 12.42
N ASP A 35 5.32 7.23 12.87
CA ASP A 35 5.28 6.39 14.05
C ASP A 35 6.01 5.05 13.79
N LEU A 36 5.95 4.52 12.57
CA LEU A 36 6.71 3.35 12.13
C LEU A 36 8.22 3.62 12.15
N ASP A 37 8.66 4.73 11.54
CA ASP A 37 10.07 5.12 11.51
C ASP A 37 10.64 5.32 12.91
N ALA A 38 9.84 5.91 13.81
CA ALA A 38 10.21 6.06 15.22
C ALA A 38 10.38 4.71 15.93
N SER A 39 9.47 3.76 15.71
CA SER A 39 9.58 2.40 16.26
C SER A 39 10.83 1.68 15.76
N ILE A 40 11.12 1.76 14.45
CA ILE A 40 12.32 1.18 13.84
C ILE A 40 13.59 1.79 14.43
N ALA A 41 13.67 3.12 14.52
CA ALA A 41 14.82 3.82 15.07
C ALA A 41 15.09 3.48 16.55
N GLN A 42 14.05 3.17 17.31
CA GLN A 42 14.15 2.77 18.72
C GLN A 42 14.39 1.27 18.90
N GLY A 43 14.47 0.49 17.82
CA GLY A 43 14.59 -0.97 17.87
C GLY A 43 13.36 -1.64 18.51
N GLN A 44 12.22 -0.96 18.54
CA GLN A 44 10.99 -1.50 19.10
C GLN A 44 10.37 -2.51 18.14
N LYS A 45 9.78 -3.56 18.70
CA LYS A 45 9.01 -4.52 17.91
C LYS A 45 7.79 -3.82 17.31
N ASN A 46 7.65 -3.89 15.99
CA ASN A 46 6.49 -3.33 15.30
C ASN A 46 5.19 -3.92 15.87
N SER A 47 4.20 -3.05 16.05
CA SER A 47 2.83 -3.47 16.32
C SER A 47 2.31 -4.30 15.14
N VAL A 48 1.44 -5.25 15.41
CA VAL A 48 0.81 -6.08 14.38
C VAL A 48 -0.66 -5.72 14.25
N PRO A 49 -1.22 -5.72 13.03
CA PRO A 49 -2.61 -5.39 12.85
C PRO A 49 -3.49 -6.52 13.38
N SER A 50 -4.69 -6.18 13.83
CA SER A 50 -5.62 -7.10 14.51
C SER A 50 -5.95 -8.35 13.68
N TRP A 51 -5.93 -8.20 12.35
CA TRP A 51 -6.27 -9.26 11.40
C TRP A 51 -5.10 -10.17 11.02
N LEU A 52 -3.86 -9.90 11.45
CA LEU A 52 -2.68 -10.70 11.04
C LEU A 52 -2.75 -12.15 11.52
N LYS A 53 -3.44 -12.43 12.63
CA LYS A 53 -3.64 -13.80 13.14
C LYS A 53 -4.65 -14.62 12.32
N ASN A 54 -5.24 -14.04 11.29
CA ASN A 54 -6.18 -14.69 10.40
C ASN A 54 -5.53 -14.83 9.02
N ASP A 55 -5.11 -16.05 8.70
CA ASP A 55 -4.42 -16.40 7.45
C ASP A 55 -5.20 -15.97 6.19
N ASP A 56 -6.54 -16.00 6.22
CA ASP A 56 -7.36 -15.53 5.10
C ASP A 56 -7.27 -14.02 4.92
N LYS A 57 -7.25 -13.27 6.02
CA LYS A 57 -7.10 -11.81 5.98
C LYS A 57 -5.70 -11.39 5.59
N GLU A 58 -4.68 -12.08 6.09
CA GLU A 58 -3.30 -11.85 5.66
C GLU A 58 -3.15 -12.10 4.16
N ARG A 59 -3.63 -13.25 3.65
CA ARG A 59 -3.62 -13.53 2.21
C ARG A 59 -4.40 -12.50 1.39
N GLN A 60 -5.58 -12.09 1.86
CA GLN A 60 -6.37 -11.04 1.20
C GLN A 60 -5.61 -9.72 1.13
N PHE A 61 -4.94 -9.33 2.21
CA PHE A 61 -4.14 -8.11 2.27
C PHE A 61 -3.00 -8.17 1.25
N THR A 62 -2.18 -9.21 1.32
CA THR A 62 -1.02 -9.39 0.43
C THR A 62 -1.43 -9.45 -1.04
N ASN A 63 -2.46 -10.22 -1.37
CA ASN A 63 -2.97 -10.32 -2.73
C ASN A 63 -3.52 -8.99 -3.25
N ALA A 64 -4.22 -8.23 -2.41
CA ALA A 64 -4.74 -6.92 -2.78
C ALA A 64 -3.61 -5.92 -3.03
N VAL A 65 -2.60 -5.88 -2.14
CA VAL A 65 -1.42 -5.01 -2.32
C VAL A 65 -0.69 -5.35 -3.63
N LEU A 66 -0.43 -6.63 -3.90
CA LEU A 66 0.22 -7.04 -5.16
C LEU A 66 -0.62 -6.71 -6.39
N ALA A 67 -1.94 -6.89 -6.33
CA ALA A 67 -2.84 -6.54 -7.42
C ALA A 67 -2.88 -5.03 -7.68
N LEU A 68 -2.78 -4.21 -6.63
CA LEU A 68 -2.69 -2.76 -6.74
C LEU A 68 -1.33 -2.30 -7.26
N ILE A 69 -0.23 -2.91 -6.83
CA ILE A 69 1.13 -2.63 -7.34
C ILE A 69 1.23 -2.84 -8.84
N ARG A 70 0.56 -3.86 -9.40
CA ARG A 70 0.51 -4.08 -10.86
C ARG A 70 -0.09 -2.91 -11.65
N LYS A 71 -0.80 -1.99 -10.98
CA LYS A 71 -1.37 -0.77 -11.59
C LYS A 71 -0.47 0.45 -11.42
N THR A 72 0.69 0.31 -10.81
CA THR A 72 1.66 1.37 -10.57
C THR A 72 2.87 1.22 -11.48
N THR A 73 3.84 2.14 -11.37
CA THR A 73 5.12 2.05 -12.09
C THR A 73 6.15 1.15 -11.40
N VAL A 74 5.80 0.59 -10.23
CA VAL A 74 6.70 -0.22 -9.42
C VAL A 74 6.78 -1.64 -9.99
N PRO A 75 7.98 -2.16 -10.30
CA PRO A 75 8.12 -3.54 -10.73
C PRO A 75 7.64 -4.53 -9.67
N LEU A 76 6.87 -5.54 -10.07
CA LEU A 76 6.33 -6.54 -9.14
C LEU A 76 7.45 -7.27 -8.38
N THR A 77 8.57 -7.54 -9.05
CA THR A 77 9.75 -8.19 -8.45
C THR A 77 10.32 -7.36 -7.29
N TYR A 78 10.34 -6.03 -7.40
CA TYR A 78 10.75 -5.15 -6.31
C TYR A 78 9.79 -5.24 -5.13
N ALA A 79 8.48 -5.16 -5.36
CA ALA A 79 7.49 -5.24 -4.29
C ALA A 79 7.54 -6.59 -3.56
N VAL A 80 7.64 -7.70 -4.30
CA VAL A 80 7.69 -9.06 -3.72
C VAL A 80 8.97 -9.26 -2.93
N ARG A 81 10.15 -8.99 -3.51
CA ARG A 81 11.43 -9.23 -2.83
C ARG A 81 11.69 -8.23 -1.70
N GLY A 82 11.29 -6.98 -1.89
CA GLY A 82 11.54 -5.89 -0.95
C GLY A 82 10.57 -5.84 0.22
N PHE A 83 9.34 -6.35 0.09
CA PHE A 83 8.31 -6.17 1.11
C PHE A 83 7.44 -7.40 1.41
N MET A 84 7.56 -8.48 0.64
CA MET A 84 6.78 -9.71 0.86
C MET A 84 7.63 -10.89 1.33
N SER A 85 8.91 -10.67 1.63
CA SER A 85 9.71 -11.66 2.33
C SER A 85 9.28 -11.74 3.82
N PRO A 86 9.48 -12.88 4.50
CA PRO A 86 9.06 -13.06 5.89
C PRO A 86 9.56 -11.97 6.84
N ASP A 87 10.77 -11.47 6.60
CA ASP A 87 11.38 -10.42 7.44
C ASP A 87 10.97 -9.00 7.00
N ALA A 88 10.77 -8.78 5.69
CA ALA A 88 10.44 -7.44 5.18
C ALA A 88 8.96 -7.07 5.30
N SER A 89 8.07 -8.06 5.32
CA SER A 89 6.62 -7.84 5.49
C SER A 89 6.27 -7.22 6.84
N ALA A 90 7.14 -7.39 7.85
CA ALA A 90 6.98 -6.80 9.18
C ALA A 90 6.87 -5.26 9.15
N VAL A 91 7.48 -4.60 8.15
CA VAL A 91 7.38 -3.14 7.95
C VAL A 91 5.98 -2.77 7.47
N LEU A 92 5.44 -3.50 6.48
CA LEU A 92 4.09 -3.27 5.97
C LEU A 92 3.02 -3.59 7.01
N PHE A 93 3.22 -4.63 7.81
CA PHE A 93 2.31 -4.96 8.91
C PHE A 93 2.39 -3.91 10.02
N GLY A 94 3.58 -3.41 10.35
CA GLY A 94 3.75 -2.28 11.27
C GLY A 94 3.00 -1.03 10.81
N LEU A 95 3.13 -0.69 9.52
CA LEU A 95 2.37 0.41 8.91
C LEU A 95 0.86 0.18 9.02
N ALA A 96 0.39 -1.02 8.67
CA ALA A 96 -1.03 -1.36 8.73
C ALA A 96 -1.57 -1.30 10.16
N ALA A 97 -0.80 -1.74 11.15
CA ALA A 97 -1.15 -1.65 12.56
C ALA A 97 -1.27 -0.18 13.01
N ASN A 98 -0.30 0.66 12.66
CA ASN A 98 -0.33 2.10 12.98
C ASN A 98 -1.48 2.83 12.28
N MET A 99 -1.86 2.38 11.08
CA MET A 99 -3.05 2.87 10.39
C MET A 99 -4.34 2.43 11.11
N GLU A 100 -4.38 1.18 11.57
CA GLU A 100 -5.53 0.61 12.29
C GLU A 100 -5.79 1.33 13.62
N THR A 101 -4.74 1.65 14.39
CA THR A 101 -4.88 2.42 15.65
C THR A 101 -5.45 3.83 15.43
N GLN A 102 -5.28 4.37 14.23
CA GLN A 102 -5.86 5.65 13.80
C GLN A 102 -7.29 5.51 13.24
N GLY A 103 -7.84 4.30 13.21
CA GLY A 103 -9.19 4.00 12.73
C GLY A 103 -9.27 3.78 11.22
N ALA A 104 -8.14 3.54 10.53
CA ALA A 104 -8.15 3.23 9.11
C ALA A 104 -8.79 1.86 8.85
N THR A 105 -9.63 1.79 7.83
CA THR A 105 -10.24 0.55 7.35
C THR A 105 -9.20 -0.38 6.72
N PHE A 106 -9.53 -1.67 6.63
CA PHE A 106 -8.66 -2.68 5.99
C PHE A 106 -8.24 -2.30 4.56
N ILE A 107 -9.13 -1.67 3.78
CA ILE A 107 -8.84 -1.21 2.42
C ILE A 107 -7.87 -0.01 2.45
N GLU A 108 -8.03 0.91 3.39
CA GLU A 108 -7.12 2.06 3.54
C GLU A 108 -5.72 1.61 3.96
N GLN A 109 -5.61 0.56 4.76
CA GLN A 109 -4.33 -0.06 5.12
C GLN A 109 -3.64 -0.66 3.87
N GLN A 110 -4.39 -1.32 2.98
CA GLN A 110 -3.85 -1.84 1.70
C GLN A 110 -3.35 -0.71 0.79
N ILE A 111 -4.12 0.38 0.66
CA ILE A 111 -3.73 1.56 -0.12
C ILE A 111 -2.47 2.20 0.48
N ALA A 112 -2.39 2.32 1.81
CA ALA A 112 -1.22 2.85 2.50
C ALA A 112 0.02 2.00 2.25
N ALA A 113 -0.09 0.67 2.27
CA ALA A 113 1.03 -0.22 1.96
C ALA A 113 1.53 -0.04 0.52
N VAL A 114 0.64 0.05 -0.46
CA VAL A 114 1.01 0.31 -1.86
C VAL A 114 1.75 1.65 -1.98
N ARG A 115 1.19 2.69 -1.37
CA ARG A 115 1.78 4.02 -1.36
C ARG A 115 3.17 4.02 -0.75
N TYR A 116 3.36 3.31 0.37
CA TYR A 116 4.65 3.19 1.02
C TYR A 116 5.68 2.53 0.11
N ILE A 117 5.31 1.44 -0.57
CA ILE A 117 6.18 0.77 -1.56
C ILE A 117 6.53 1.73 -2.71
N GLU A 118 5.56 2.49 -3.24
CA GLU A 118 5.81 3.46 -4.31
C GLU A 118 6.75 4.59 -3.87
N GLU A 119 6.56 5.14 -2.66
CA GLU A 119 7.41 6.20 -2.13
C GLU A 119 8.85 5.69 -1.93
N ASN A 120 9.03 4.46 -1.42
CA ASN A 120 10.35 3.84 -1.29
C ASN A 120 10.99 3.54 -2.67
N TRP A 121 10.20 3.08 -3.63
CA TRP A 121 10.66 2.87 -5.01
C TRP A 121 11.19 4.18 -5.62
N ASN A 122 10.45 5.28 -5.45
CA ASN A 122 10.82 6.58 -6.01
C ASN A 122 12.05 7.21 -5.33
N GLN A 123 12.43 6.73 -4.14
CA GLN A 123 13.65 7.14 -3.43
C GLN A 123 14.89 6.36 -3.89
N LEU A 124 14.74 5.25 -4.60
CA LEU A 124 15.87 4.49 -5.14
C LEU A 124 16.60 5.27 -6.22
N SER A 125 17.90 5.01 -6.35
CA SER A 125 18.69 5.53 -7.47
C SER A 125 18.15 4.99 -8.80
N LEU A 126 18.32 5.75 -9.89
CA LEU A 126 17.90 5.30 -11.22
C LEU A 126 18.56 3.97 -11.62
N ASN A 127 19.80 3.74 -11.19
CA ASN A 127 20.53 2.50 -11.45
C ASN A 127 19.87 1.29 -10.75
N ASP A 128 19.45 1.45 -9.49
CA ASP A 128 18.75 0.39 -8.76
C ASP A 128 17.38 0.12 -9.38
N GLN A 129 16.65 1.18 -9.74
CA GLN A 129 15.37 1.06 -10.43
C GLN A 129 15.50 0.30 -11.76
N ASP A 130 16.51 0.63 -12.57
CA ASP A 130 16.76 -0.04 -13.84
C ASP A 130 17.12 -1.51 -13.66
N SER A 131 17.83 -1.85 -12.59
CA SER A 131 18.18 -3.23 -12.26
C SER A 131 16.92 -4.08 -12.02
N PHE A 132 16.01 -3.60 -11.17
CA PHE A 132 14.73 -4.28 -10.92
C PHE A 132 13.85 -4.38 -12.17
N ARG A 133 13.80 -3.32 -13.00
CA ARG A 133 13.02 -3.35 -14.25
C ARG A 133 13.55 -4.42 -15.22
N LYS A 134 14.86 -4.52 -15.38
CA LYS A 134 15.49 -5.53 -16.24
C LYS A 134 15.20 -6.94 -15.75
N GLU A 135 15.27 -7.17 -14.45
CA GLU A 135 14.94 -8.47 -13.85
C GLU A 135 13.49 -8.88 -14.10
N THR A 136 12.53 -7.97 -13.88
CA THR A 136 11.11 -8.26 -14.15
C THR A 136 10.88 -8.62 -15.61
N LEU A 137 11.51 -7.91 -16.55
CA LEU A 137 11.42 -8.23 -17.98
C LEU A 137 11.99 -9.63 -18.29
N LEU A 138 13.11 -10.00 -17.67
CA LEU A 138 13.73 -11.31 -17.86
C LEU A 138 12.85 -12.45 -17.33
N GLU A 139 12.24 -12.28 -16.16
CA GLU A 139 11.30 -13.23 -15.57
C GLU A 139 10.08 -13.42 -16.49
N GLU A 140 9.52 -12.34 -17.03
CA GLU A 140 8.38 -12.41 -17.96
C GLU A 140 8.73 -13.12 -19.28
N MET A 141 9.92 -12.86 -19.84
CA MET A 141 10.38 -13.53 -21.06
C MET A 141 10.59 -15.03 -20.84
N THR A 142 11.21 -15.40 -19.71
CA THR A 142 11.46 -16.81 -19.34
C THR A 142 10.14 -17.56 -19.13
N TYR A 143 9.19 -16.95 -18.42
CA TYR A 143 7.86 -17.52 -18.21
C TYR A 143 7.15 -17.78 -19.54
N LYS A 144 7.13 -16.79 -20.46
CA LYS A 144 6.50 -16.95 -21.78
C LYS A 144 7.17 -18.01 -22.65
N ALA A 145 8.48 -18.23 -22.50
CA ALA A 145 9.21 -19.25 -23.24
C ALA A 145 8.87 -20.67 -22.77
N ASN A 146 8.61 -20.88 -21.48
CA ASN A 146 8.33 -22.19 -20.88
C ASN A 146 6.87 -22.68 -21.06
N ILE A 147 5.98 -21.85 -21.57
CA ILE A 147 4.55 -22.17 -21.79
C ILE A 147 4.27 -22.44 -23.28
N ARG A 148 5.29 -22.34 -24.13
CA ARG A 148 5.27 -22.74 -25.54
C ARG A 148 5.88 -24.13 -25.68
#